data_AF-A0A971VDG9-F1
#
_entry.id   AF-A0A971VDG9-F1
#
_cell.length_a   1.000
_cell.length_b   1.000
_cell.length_c   1.000
_cell.angle_alpha   90.00
_cell.angle_beta   90.00
_cell.angle_gamma   90.00
#
_symmetry.space_group_name_H-M   'P 1'
#
loop_
_entity.id
_entity.type
_entity.pdbx_description
1 polymer ?
#
loop_
_entity_poly.entity_id
_entity_poly.type
_entity_poly.pdbx_seq_one_letter_code
_entity_poly.pdbx_strand_id
1 'polypeptide(L)'
;VYDDKFFLPTADGQRVYYASRQADGYGAMDIYLITFPQNDERSLAVVARHIFDEKGMPFSDVIVRIYDNENNLLQGVYRPNSLSGKFVSVLPTGKNYRMELEAEGYERYRETFRVEIREVYGTRSRAFYLEPIILKPLNQEDIDGKAGLNDSE
;
A
#
# COMPACT_ATOMS: atom_id res chain seq x y z
N VAL A 1 -7.69 19.70 -9.44
CA VAL A 1 -8.89 19.12 -8.79
C VAL A 1 -9.38 18.01 -9.69
N TYR A 2 -9.24 16.74 -9.31
CA TYR A 2 -10.06 15.58 -9.73
C TYR A 2 -9.51 14.37 -8.97
N ASP A 3 -10.08 14.11 -7.80
CA ASP A 3 -9.77 12.90 -7.02
C ASP A 3 -11.10 12.29 -6.58
N ASP A 4 -11.90 11.86 -7.55
CA ASP A 4 -13.15 11.16 -7.29
C ASP A 4 -12.83 9.69 -6.97
N LYS A 5 -12.24 9.51 -5.78
CA LYS A 5 -11.99 8.20 -5.17
C LYS A 5 -13.29 7.70 -4.58
N PHE A 6 -14.02 6.88 -5.33
CA PHE A 6 -15.17 6.18 -4.81
C PHE A 6 -14.70 4.97 -4.00
N PHE A 7 -15.01 4.94 -2.71
CA PHE A 7 -14.88 3.76 -1.84
C PHE A 7 -16.26 3.46 -1.29
N LEU A 8 -16.85 2.35 -1.74
CA LEU A 8 -18.19 1.95 -1.32
C LEU A 8 -18.17 0.53 -0.76
N PRO A 9 -18.13 0.37 0.57
CA PRO A 9 -18.38 -0.92 1.19
C PRO A 9 -19.88 -1.25 1.08
N THR A 10 -20.21 -2.52 0.83
CA THR A 10 -21.59 -3.01 0.97
C THR A 10 -22.01 -3.01 2.43
N ALA A 11 -23.31 -2.90 2.69
CA ALA A 11 -23.87 -2.83 4.04
C ALA A 11 -23.54 -4.08 4.89
N ASP A 12 -23.45 -5.25 4.25
CA ASP A 12 -23.01 -6.51 4.85
C ASP A 12 -21.50 -6.59 5.10
N GLY A 13 -20.74 -5.59 4.65
CA GLY A 13 -19.29 -5.55 4.76
C GLY A 13 -18.54 -6.56 3.89
N GLN A 14 -19.24 -7.34 3.05
CA GLN A 14 -18.66 -8.44 2.29
C GLN A 14 -18.06 -8.02 0.96
N ARG A 15 -18.31 -6.79 0.50
CA ARG A 15 -17.76 -6.29 -0.74
C ARG A 15 -17.32 -4.85 -0.59
N VAL A 16 -16.30 -4.51 -1.36
CA VAL A 16 -15.82 -3.13 -1.52
C VAL A 16 -15.68 -2.86 -3.01
N TYR A 17 -16.30 -1.79 -3.46
CA TYR A 17 -16.03 -1.19 -4.76
C TYR A 17 -15.04 -0.04 -4.54
N TYR A 18 -13.92 -0.06 -5.26
CA TYR A 18 -13.06 1.12 -5.35
C TYR A 18 -12.64 1.41 -6.78
N ALA A 19 -12.62 2.70 -7.14
CA ALA A 19 -12.15 3.15 -8.45
C ALA A 19 -10.76 3.78 -8.32
N SER A 20 -9.81 3.33 -9.14
CA SER A 20 -8.46 3.91 -9.19
C SER A 20 -7.93 3.95 -10.61
N ARG A 21 -7.10 4.96 -10.91
CA ARG A 21 -6.31 5.00 -12.14
C ARG A 21 -5.01 4.23 -11.88
N GLN A 22 -4.71 3.19 -12.64
CA GLN A 22 -3.39 2.53 -12.64
C GLN A 22 -2.68 2.81 -13.96
N ALA A 23 -1.34 2.84 -13.97
CA ALA A 23 -0.55 3.23 -15.14
C ALA A 23 -0.64 2.22 -16.30
N ASP A 24 -1.08 1.00 -16.01
CA ASP A 24 -1.24 -0.16 -16.89
C ASP A 24 -2.72 -0.54 -17.14
N GLY A 25 -3.68 0.29 -16.71
CA GLY A 25 -5.11 0.08 -16.92
C GLY A 25 -5.54 0.33 -18.37
N TYR A 26 -6.54 -0.42 -18.85
CA TYR A 26 -7.10 -0.26 -20.20
C TYR A 26 -7.97 1.01 -20.34
N GLY A 27 -8.24 1.74 -19.25
CA GLY A 27 -9.07 2.95 -19.22
C GLY A 27 -8.62 4.01 -18.20
N ALA A 28 -9.37 5.11 -18.10
CA ALA A 28 -9.00 6.25 -17.24
C ALA A 28 -9.21 6.00 -15.73
N MET A 29 -10.11 5.10 -15.36
CA MET A 29 -10.41 4.64 -14.00
C MET A 29 -10.87 3.18 -14.10
N ASP A 30 -10.23 2.28 -13.37
CA ASP A 30 -10.66 0.89 -13.25
C ASP A 30 -11.45 0.73 -11.95
N ILE A 31 -12.59 0.05 -12.04
CA ILE A 31 -13.41 -0.32 -10.88
C ILE A 31 -12.94 -1.70 -10.42
N TYR A 32 -12.41 -1.76 -9.21
CA TYR A 32 -12.04 -2.99 -8.55
C TYR A 32 -13.16 -3.39 -7.59
N LEU A 33 -13.62 -4.64 -7.72
CA LEU A 33 -14.53 -5.29 -6.78
C LEU A 33 -13.73 -6.27 -5.93
N ILE A 34 -13.81 -6.11 -4.62
CA ILE A 34 -13.25 -7.06 -3.67
C ILE A 34 -14.43 -7.77 -3.00
N THR A 35 -14.37 -9.11 -2.92
CA THR A 35 -15.40 -9.95 -2.29
C THR A 35 -14.79 -10.73 -1.12
N PHE A 36 -15.53 -10.81 -0.01
CA PHE A 36 -15.06 -11.41 1.24
C PHE A 36 -15.97 -12.57 1.68
N PRO A 37 -15.41 -13.63 2.28
CA PRO A 37 -16.18 -14.77 2.76
C PRO A 37 -17.06 -14.41 3.97
N GLN A 38 -18.26 -15.00 4.03
CA GLN A 38 -19.33 -14.65 4.99
C GLN A 38 -19.05 -14.96 6.47
N ASN A 39 -17.98 -15.70 6.80
CA ASN A 39 -17.72 -16.24 8.14
C ASN A 39 -16.41 -15.75 8.77
N ASP A 40 -15.85 -14.63 8.32
CA ASP A 40 -14.69 -14.04 9.00
C ASP A 40 -15.18 -13.02 10.03
N GLU A 41 -15.06 -13.33 11.33
CA GLU A 41 -15.36 -12.40 12.43
C GLU A 41 -14.44 -11.17 12.43
N ARG A 42 -13.41 -11.16 11.56
CA ARG A 42 -12.49 -10.04 11.38
C ARG A 42 -13.10 -9.01 10.42
N SER A 43 -13.38 -7.81 10.93
CA SER A 43 -13.65 -6.67 10.04
C SER A 43 -12.44 -6.37 9.17
N LEU A 44 -12.68 -5.88 7.95
CA LEU A 44 -11.62 -5.43 7.06
C LEU A 44 -11.56 -3.90 7.05
N ALA A 45 -10.34 -3.41 6.91
CA ALA A 45 -10.04 -2.00 6.78
C ALA A 45 -9.32 -1.71 5.48
N VAL A 46 -9.60 -0.52 4.94
CA VAL A 46 -8.77 0.02 3.85
C VAL A 46 -7.56 0.68 4.48
N VAL A 47 -6.37 0.35 4.02
CA VAL A 47 -5.15 1.06 4.38
C VAL A 47 -4.67 1.83 3.17
N ALA A 48 -4.45 3.12 3.32
CA ALA A 48 -4.00 3.99 2.25
C ALA A 48 -2.77 4.77 2.70
N ARG A 49 -1.81 4.92 1.79
CA ARG A 49 -0.58 5.67 2.06
C ARG A 49 -0.05 6.32 0.80
N HIS A 50 0.65 7.43 0.97
CA HIS A 50 1.35 8.13 -0.10
C HIS A 50 2.86 7.89 0.02
N ILE A 51 3.53 7.78 -1.11
CA ILE A 51 4.98 7.67 -1.23
C ILE A 51 5.46 8.80 -2.12
N PHE A 52 6.46 9.53 -1.64
CA PHE A 52 7.08 10.66 -2.30
C PHE A 52 8.59 10.46 -2.39
N ASP A 53 9.22 11.16 -3.33
CA ASP A 53 10.67 11.35 -3.34
C ASP A 53 11.10 12.48 -2.39
N GLU A 54 12.41 12.70 -2.25
CA GLU A 54 12.96 13.77 -1.40
C GLU A 54 12.57 15.19 -1.85
N LYS A 55 12.11 15.35 -3.10
CA LYS A 55 11.62 16.63 -3.64
C LYS A 55 10.13 16.83 -3.34
N GLY A 56 9.48 15.85 -2.69
CA GLY A 56 8.05 15.86 -2.39
C GLY A 56 7.16 15.48 -3.57
N MET A 57 7.72 14.92 -4.64
CA MET A 57 6.98 14.49 -5.82
C MET A 57 6.45 13.06 -5.65
N PRO A 58 5.23 12.75 -6.16
CA PRO A 58 4.69 11.39 -6.22
C PRO A 58 5.71 10.36 -6.74
N PHE A 59 5.93 9.28 -5.99
CA PHE A 59 6.88 8.23 -6.37
C PHE A 59 6.16 6.89 -6.61
N SER A 60 6.19 6.40 -7.85
CA SER A 60 5.52 5.14 -8.26
C SER A 60 6.46 4.00 -8.62
N ASP A 61 7.75 4.27 -8.81
CA ASP A 61 8.76 3.27 -9.21
C ASP A 61 9.27 2.49 -7.97
N VAL A 62 8.31 1.99 -7.18
CA VAL A 62 8.54 1.23 -5.94
C VAL A 62 7.56 0.06 -5.87
N ILE A 63 8.07 -1.08 -5.40
CA ILE A 63 7.26 -2.24 -5.06
C ILE A 63 6.99 -2.20 -3.55
N VAL A 64 5.71 -2.15 -3.19
CA VAL A 64 5.26 -2.23 -1.79
C VAL A 64 4.80 -3.66 -1.52
N ARG A 65 5.38 -4.32 -0.51
CA ARG A 65 4.95 -5.64 -0.03
C ARG A 65 4.41 -5.51 1.38
N ILE A 66 3.25 -6.11 1.65
CA ILE A 66 2.65 -6.16 2.98
C ILE A 66 2.57 -7.60 3.44
N TYR A 67 3.06 -7.88 4.64
CA TYR A 67 3.05 -9.18 5.28
C TYR A 67 2.24 -9.12 6.57
N ASP A 68 1.53 -10.20 6.89
CA ASP A 68 1.06 -10.45 8.26
C ASP A 68 2.31 -10.68 9.12
N ASN A 69 2.46 -9.88 10.17
CA ASN A 69 3.69 -9.86 10.97
C ASN A 69 3.81 -11.08 11.89
N GLU A 70 2.72 -11.78 12.19
CA GLU A 70 2.73 -12.92 13.11
C GLU A 70 3.21 -14.20 12.42
N ASN A 71 2.71 -14.46 11.21
CA ASN A 71 2.98 -15.68 10.46
C ASN A 71 3.86 -15.47 9.22
N ASN A 72 4.32 -14.24 8.97
CA ASN A 72 5.11 -13.84 7.79
C ASN A 72 4.43 -14.11 6.44
N LEU A 73 3.10 -14.26 6.40
CA LEU A 73 2.36 -14.49 5.17
C LEU A 73 2.24 -13.20 4.35
N LEU A 74 2.65 -13.24 3.08
CA LEU A 74 2.45 -12.14 2.13
C LEU A 74 0.94 -11.90 1.91
N GLN A 75 0.48 -10.70 2.26
CA GLN A 75 -0.90 -10.26 2.10
C GLN A 75 -1.14 -9.61 0.72
N GLY A 76 -0.12 -8.97 0.17
CA GLY A 76 -0.22 -8.35 -1.14
C GLY A 76 1.03 -7.61 -1.58
N VAL A 77 1.07 -7.36 -2.88
CA VAL A 77 2.09 -6.56 -3.57
C VAL A 77 1.38 -5.43 -4.29
N TYR A 78 1.85 -4.19 -4.11
CA TYR A 78 1.19 -2.99 -4.61
C TYR A 78 2.19 -2.07 -5.30
N ARG A 79 1.69 -1.27 -6.25
CA ARG A 79 2.39 -0.14 -6.85
C ARG A 79 1.62 1.13 -6.59
N PRO A 80 2.28 2.22 -6.17
CA PRO A 80 1.61 3.51 -6.04
C PRO A 80 1.17 4.06 -7.39
N ASN A 81 0.08 4.80 -7.39
CA ASN A 81 -0.37 5.56 -8.54
C ASN A 81 0.67 6.65 -8.90
N SER A 82 1.08 6.73 -10.17
CA SER A 82 2.12 7.66 -10.64
C SER A 82 1.77 9.14 -10.49
N LEU A 83 0.49 9.50 -10.50
CA LEU A 83 0.07 10.90 -10.39
C LEU A 83 0.02 11.38 -8.93
N SER A 84 -0.27 10.48 -7.98
CA SER A 84 -0.51 10.86 -6.58
C SER A 84 0.47 10.26 -5.58
N GLY A 85 1.20 9.22 -5.96
CA GLY A 85 2.06 8.45 -5.05
C GLY A 85 1.25 7.57 -4.09
N LYS A 86 -0.07 7.48 -4.28
CA LYS A 86 -0.96 6.75 -3.39
C LYS A 86 -1.04 5.27 -3.76
N PHE A 87 -0.95 4.38 -2.79
CA PHE A 87 -1.44 3.01 -2.91
C PHE A 87 -2.54 2.73 -1.87
N VAL A 88 -3.34 1.70 -2.14
CA VAL A 88 -4.45 1.27 -1.29
C VAL A 88 -4.40 -0.24 -1.14
N SER A 89 -4.47 -0.73 0.10
CA SER A 89 -4.60 -2.14 0.44
C SER A 89 -5.85 -2.38 1.28
N VAL A 90 -6.30 -3.63 1.33
CA VAL A 90 -7.39 -4.05 2.21
C VAL A 90 -6.86 -5.15 3.11
N LEU A 91 -6.92 -4.92 4.42
CA LEU A 91 -6.30 -5.78 5.41
C LEU A 91 -7.30 -6.10 6.54
N PRO A 92 -7.25 -7.31 7.10
CA PRO A 92 -7.94 -7.61 8.35
C PRO A 92 -7.58 -6.67 9.49
N THR A 93 -8.59 -6.19 10.20
CA THR A 93 -8.43 -5.42 11.43
C THR A 93 -8.01 -6.32 12.60
N GLY A 94 -7.47 -5.71 13.65
CA GLY A 94 -7.00 -6.38 14.85
C GLY A 94 -5.60 -6.97 14.72
N LYS A 95 -4.93 -6.79 13.58
CA LYS A 95 -3.63 -7.40 13.26
C LYS A 95 -2.51 -6.40 13.08
N ASN A 96 -1.29 -6.89 13.26
CA ASN A 96 -0.04 -6.18 12.96
C ASN A 96 0.51 -6.64 11.61
N TYR A 97 0.98 -5.67 10.83
CA TYR A 97 1.50 -5.91 9.48
C TYR A 97 2.88 -5.31 9.34
N ARG A 98 3.72 -5.98 8.55
CA ARG A 98 5.02 -5.46 8.12
C ARG A 98 4.90 -4.99 6.67
N MET A 99 5.29 -3.74 6.44
CA MET A 99 5.39 -3.13 5.11
C MET A 99 6.86 -3.06 4.70
N GLU A 100 7.15 -3.43 3.47
CA GLU A 100 8.48 -3.33 2.86
C GLU A 100 8.39 -2.67 1.51
N LEU A 101 9.26 -1.68 1.28
CA LEU A 101 9.37 -0.95 0.03
C LEU A 101 10.73 -1.25 -0.59
N GLU A 102 10.71 -1.52 -1.89
CA GLU A 102 11.90 -1.79 -2.68
C GLU A 102 11.81 -1.05 -4.01
N ALA A 103 12.81 -0.21 -4.26
CA ALA A 103 12.97 0.57 -5.49
C ALA A 103 14.46 0.58 -5.87
N GLU A 104 14.73 0.56 -7.18
CA GLU A 104 16.10 0.55 -7.69
C GLU A 104 16.78 1.89 -7.42
N GLY A 105 17.97 1.86 -6.82
CA GLY A 105 18.71 3.08 -6.46
C GLY A 105 18.23 3.79 -5.19
N TYR A 106 17.30 3.20 -4.42
CA TYR A 106 16.79 3.77 -3.16
C TYR A 106 17.07 2.86 -1.96
N GLU A 107 17.12 3.46 -0.78
CA GLU A 107 17.19 2.75 0.49
C GLU A 107 15.97 1.83 0.67
N ARG A 108 16.22 0.60 1.15
CA ARG A 108 15.12 -0.31 1.51
C ARG A 108 14.42 0.24 2.74
N TYR A 109 13.10 0.42 2.65
CA TYR A 109 12.28 0.86 3.77
C TYR A 109 11.46 -0.30 4.33
N ARG A 110 11.39 -0.39 5.68
CA ARG A 110 10.59 -1.38 6.40
C ARG A 110 9.94 -0.73 7.61
N GLU A 111 8.65 -0.99 7.82
CA GLU A 111 7.90 -0.54 8.99
C GLU A 111 6.88 -1.59 9.40
N THR A 112 6.53 -1.63 10.69
CA THR A 112 5.38 -2.39 11.21
C THR A 112 4.27 -1.43 11.61
N PHE A 113 3.03 -1.72 11.22
CA PHE A 113 1.86 -0.92 11.59
C PHE A 113 0.70 -1.83 12.04
N ARG A 114 -0.18 -1.29 12.89
CA ARG A 114 -1.36 -1.99 13.39
C ARG A 114 -2.61 -1.47 12.68
N VAL A 115 -3.47 -2.38 12.26
CA VAL A 115 -4.80 -2.06 11.75
C VAL A 115 -5.80 -2.26 12.87
N GLU A 116 -6.27 -1.18 13.48
CA GLU A 116 -7.16 -1.28 14.64
C GLU A 116 -8.57 -1.74 14.26
N ILE A 117 -9.27 -2.33 15.22
CA ILE A 117 -10.72 -2.62 15.10
C ILE A 117 -11.45 -1.29 15.38
N ARG A 118 -12.30 -0.83 14.46
CA ARG A 118 -13.16 0.35 14.66
C ARG A 118 -14.60 -0.11 14.87
N GLU A 119 -15.24 0.32 15.95
CA GLU A 119 -16.65 0.00 16.23
C GLU A 119 -17.58 0.58 15.14
N VAL A 120 -18.44 -0.28 14.60
CA VAL A 120 -19.31 -0.01 13.45
C VAL A 120 -20.66 0.53 13.93
N TYR A 121 -20.70 1.76 14.44
CA TYR A 121 -21.98 2.43 14.76
C TYR A 121 -22.12 3.86 14.23
N GLY A 122 -21.11 4.38 13.55
CA GLY A 122 -21.18 5.68 12.88
C GLY A 122 -20.50 5.61 11.51
N THR A 123 -21.18 6.13 10.49
CA THR A 123 -20.85 6.09 9.04
C THR A 123 -19.55 6.80 8.64
N ARG A 124 -18.50 6.81 9.47
CA ARG A 124 -17.25 7.52 9.22
C ARG A 124 -16.09 6.53 8.98
N SER A 125 -15.85 6.31 7.69
CA SER A 125 -14.65 5.79 7.02
C SER A 125 -13.91 4.61 7.68
N ARG A 126 -13.99 3.44 7.02
CA ARG A 126 -13.12 2.27 7.27
C ARG A 126 -11.67 2.46 6.78
N ALA A 127 -11.31 3.66 6.31
CA ALA A 127 -9.97 3.94 5.83
C ALA A 127 -9.03 4.35 6.97
N PHE A 128 -7.90 3.66 7.02
CA PHE A 128 -6.71 3.94 7.81
C PHE A 128 -5.70 4.62 6.89
N TYR A 129 -5.50 5.91 7.10
CA TYR A 129 -4.49 6.67 6.38
C TYR A 129 -3.20 6.62 7.20
N LEU A 130 -2.14 6.05 6.63
CA LEU A 130 -0.81 6.09 7.21
C LEU A 130 -0.09 7.36 6.76
N GLU A 131 0.82 7.84 7.61
CA GLU A 131 1.66 8.99 7.28
C GLU A 131 2.47 8.74 6.00
N PRO A 132 2.66 9.74 5.14
CA PRO A 132 3.44 9.56 3.92
C PRO A 132 4.86 9.05 4.18
N ILE A 133 5.41 8.30 3.21
CA ILE A 133 6.83 7.93 3.20
C ILE A 133 7.56 8.83 2.22
N ILE A 134 8.71 9.35 2.64
CA ILE A 134 9.70 9.96 1.75
C ILE A 134 10.81 8.94 1.55
N LEU A 135 10.96 8.42 0.34
CA LEU A 135 12.04 7.48 0.00
C LEU A 135 13.33 8.22 -0.31
N LYS A 136 14.42 7.72 0.25
CA LYS A 136 15.76 8.28 0.08
C LYS A 136 16.56 7.50 -0.96
N PRO A 137 17.23 8.17 -1.91
CA PRO A 137 18.21 7.54 -2.79
C PRO A 137 19.34 6.89 -1.98
N LEU A 138 19.95 5.84 -2.52
CA LEU A 138 21.18 5.28 -1.97
C LEU A 138 22.32 6.29 -2.10
N ASN A 139 23.20 6.35 -1.10
CA ASN A 139 24.41 7.15 -1.20
C ASN A 139 25.42 6.49 -2.16
N GLN A 140 26.30 7.30 -2.76
CA GLN A 140 27.30 6.82 -3.73
C GLN A 140 28.19 5.69 -3.16
N GLU A 141 28.50 5.72 -1.87
CA GLU A 141 29.27 4.66 -1.19
C GLU A 141 28.54 3.31 -1.15
N ASP A 142 27.20 3.31 -1.03
CA ASP A 142 26.39 2.10 -1.01
C ASP A 142 26.23 1.46 -2.40
N ILE A 143 26.37 2.27 -3.46
CA ILE A 143 26.31 1.83 -4.85
C ILE A 143 27.61 1.12 -5.22
N ASP A 144 28.75 1.72 -4.88
CA ASP A 144 30.08 1.18 -5.19
C ASP A 144 30.35 -0.13 -4.43
N GLY A 145 29.84 -0.28 -3.21
CA GLY A 145 29.92 -1.52 -2.42
C GLY A 145 29.11 -2.70 -3.00
N LYS A 146 28.06 -2.44 -3.81
CA LYS A 146 27.30 -3.49 -4.52
C LYS A 146 27.93 -3.88 -5.86
N ALA A 147 28.63 -2.97 -6.53
CA ALA A 147 29.31 -3.25 -7.79
C ALA A 147 30.54 -4.15 -7.60
N GLY A 148 31.27 -3.99 -6.48
CA GLY A 148 32.48 -4.76 -6.17
C GLY A 148 32.28 -6.24 -5.83
N LEU A 149 31.04 -6.75 -5.79
CA LEU A 149 30.73 -8.16 -5.50
C LEU A 149 30.44 -9.00 -6.77
N ASN A 150 30.35 -8.39 -7.95
CA ASN A 150 30.01 -9.08 -9.20
C ASN A 150 31.21 -9.29 -10.16
N ASP A 151 32.41 -8.82 -9.83
CA ASP A 151 33.59 -8.90 -10.70
C ASP A 151 34.59 -10.00 -10.28
N SER A 152 34.15 -11.01 -9.52
CA SER A 152 34.96 -12.18 -9.18
C SER A 152 34.26 -13.50 -9.50
N GLU A 153 34.14 -13.82 -10.80
CA GLU A 153 34.08 -15.19 -11.34
C GLU A 153 34.89 -15.27 -12.64
#